data_AF-A0A3A3FZY7-F1
#
_entry.id   AF-A0A3A3FZY7-F1
#
_cell.length_a   1.000
_cell.length_b   1.000
_cell.length_c   1.000
_cell.angle_alpha   90.00
_cell.angle_beta   90.00
_cell.angle_gamma   90.00
#
_symmetry.space_group_name_H-M   'P 1'
#
loop_
_entity.id
_entity.type
_entity.pdbx_description
1 polymer ?
#
loop_
_entity_poly.entity_id
_entity_poly.type
_entity_poly.pdbx_seq_one_letter_code
_entity_poly.pdbx_strand_id
1 'polypeptide(L)'
;MADAWHELQNAIRALRKQGDIRVRLAEAYRHLDKVRLKDLPSEVRQDHDWLYTHLHPCSVDSVLTEIRTAVERLSAAQLSEAVHRIVALHTGLQQYQPPAGQAATKRVACNMEKPPDREKPKQLELWNF
;
A
#
# COMPACT_ATOMS: atom_id res chain seq x y z
N MET A 1 -0.46 -0.81 -14.09
CA MET A 1 0.06 -1.04 -12.71
C MET A 1 -0.64 -0.19 -11.64
N ALA A 2 -0.98 1.08 -11.88
CA ALA A 2 -1.66 1.91 -10.87
C ALA A 2 -2.96 1.26 -10.34
N ASP A 3 -3.74 0.61 -11.20
CA ASP A 3 -5.00 -0.04 -10.80
C ASP A 3 -4.77 -1.25 -9.88
N ALA A 4 -3.78 -2.10 -10.18
CA ALA A 4 -3.43 -3.25 -9.35
C ALA A 4 -2.94 -2.81 -7.95
N TRP A 5 -2.16 -1.74 -7.90
CA TRP A 5 -1.72 -1.15 -6.64
C TRP A 5 -2.87 -0.60 -5.80
N HIS A 6 -3.78 0.16 -6.41
CA HIS A 6 -4.97 0.66 -5.70
C HIS A 6 -5.85 -0.48 -5.17
N GLU A 7 -6.06 -1.53 -5.95
CA GLU A 7 -6.85 -2.68 -5.50
C GLU A 7 -6.17 -3.44 -4.35
N LEU A 8 -4.84 -3.56 -4.36
CA LEU A 8 -4.10 -4.12 -3.22
C LEU A 8 -4.16 -3.24 -1.96
N GLN A 9 -4.10 -1.92 -2.10
CA GLN A 9 -4.32 -1.01 -0.99
C GLN A 9 -5.73 -1.16 -0.41
N ASN A 10 -6.74 -1.34 -1.27
CA ASN A 10 -8.11 -1.61 -0.83
C ASN A 10 -8.22 -2.97 -0.12
N ALA A 11 -7.53 -4.00 -0.61
CA ALA A 11 -7.48 -5.32 0.04
C ALA A 11 -6.88 -5.22 1.46
N ILE A 12 -5.74 -4.52 1.61
CA ILE A 12 -5.14 -4.28 2.93
C ILE A 12 -6.06 -3.45 3.83
N ARG A 13 -6.76 -2.44 3.29
CA ARG A 13 -7.72 -1.65 4.06
C ARG A 13 -8.88 -2.51 4.55
N ALA A 14 -9.37 -3.45 3.75
CA ALA A 14 -10.41 -4.39 4.15
C ALA A 14 -9.94 -5.30 5.30
N LEU A 15 -8.71 -5.81 5.25
CA LEU A 15 -8.13 -6.60 6.34
C LEU A 15 -8.01 -5.83 7.66
N ARG A 16 -7.77 -4.51 7.60
CA ARG A 16 -7.64 -3.64 8.79
C ARG A 16 -8.97 -3.23 9.42
N LYS A 17 -10.11 -3.52 8.80
CA LYS A 17 -11.42 -3.24 9.41
C LYS A 17 -11.58 -4.04 10.71
N GLN A 18 -12.53 -3.63 11.54
CA GLN A 18 -12.94 -4.40 12.71
C GLN A 18 -13.95 -5.49 12.31
N GLY A 19 -14.00 -6.58 13.08
CA GLY A 19 -14.96 -7.67 12.89
C GLY A 19 -14.33 -9.01 12.52
N ASP A 20 -15.18 -9.94 12.07
CA ASP A 20 -14.80 -11.31 11.73
C ASP A 20 -13.70 -11.33 10.65
N ILE A 21 -12.62 -12.08 10.90
CA ILE A 21 -11.51 -12.22 9.97
C ILE A 21 -11.93 -12.82 8.63
N ARG A 22 -12.91 -13.73 8.61
CA ARG A 22 -13.44 -14.35 7.38
C ARG A 22 -14.17 -13.34 6.51
N VAL A 23 -14.97 -12.47 7.12
CA VAL A 23 -15.66 -11.39 6.39
C VAL A 23 -14.64 -10.42 5.82
N ARG A 24 -13.64 -10.03 6.62
CA ARG A 24 -12.56 -9.13 6.18
C ARG A 24 -11.71 -9.73 5.05
N LEU A 25 -11.40 -11.02 5.13
CA LEU A 25 -10.71 -11.75 4.08
C LEU A 25 -11.55 -11.82 2.81
N ALA A 26 -12.83 -12.15 2.91
CA ALA A 26 -13.71 -12.19 1.74
C ALA A 26 -13.80 -10.83 1.02
N GLU A 27 -13.85 -9.73 1.77
CA GLU A 27 -13.77 -8.39 1.18
C GLU A 27 -12.41 -8.11 0.55
N ALA A 28 -11.30 -8.51 1.18
CA ALA A 28 -9.96 -8.35 0.63
C ALA A 28 -9.78 -9.14 -0.68
N TYR A 29 -10.30 -10.37 -0.74
CA TYR A 29 -10.26 -11.21 -1.93
C TYR A 29 -11.06 -10.64 -3.09
N ARG A 30 -12.19 -9.98 -2.82
CA ARG A 30 -12.94 -9.28 -3.87
C ARG A 30 -12.11 -8.21 -4.58
N HIS A 31 -11.19 -7.57 -3.87
CA HIS A 31 -10.26 -6.60 -4.47
C HIS A 31 -9.14 -7.29 -5.25
N LEU A 32 -8.64 -8.43 -4.74
CA LEU A 32 -7.62 -9.23 -5.41
C LEU A 32 -8.11 -9.88 -6.71
N ASP A 33 -9.37 -10.29 -6.77
CA ASP A 33 -9.98 -10.86 -7.99
C ASP A 33 -9.92 -9.90 -9.20
N LYS A 34 -9.88 -8.60 -8.94
CA LYS A 34 -9.73 -7.56 -9.99
C LYS A 34 -8.29 -7.38 -10.45
N VAL A 35 -7.32 -7.90 -9.70
CA VAL A 35 -5.90 -7.78 -10.02
C VAL A 35 -5.56 -8.81 -11.08
N ARG A 36 -5.14 -8.34 -12.26
CA ARG A 36 -4.72 -9.25 -13.34
C ARG A 36 -3.29 -9.69 -13.11
N LEU A 37 -3.03 -10.99 -13.28
CA LEU A 37 -1.70 -11.60 -13.14
C LEU A 37 -0.60 -10.92 -13.97
N LYS A 38 -0.96 -10.40 -15.17
CA LYS A 38 -0.03 -9.66 -16.04
C LYS A 38 0.44 -8.32 -15.47
N ASP A 39 -0.34 -7.73 -14.57
CA ASP A 39 -0.04 -6.44 -13.93
C ASP A 39 0.87 -6.63 -12.69
N LEU A 40 1.23 -7.88 -12.36
CA LEU A 40 2.08 -8.25 -11.23
C LEU A 40 3.52 -8.62 -11.66
N PRO A 41 4.54 -8.16 -10.92
CA PRO A 41 5.92 -8.65 -11.02
C PRO A 41 6.00 -10.17 -10.81
N SER A 42 6.93 -10.83 -11.49
CA SER A 42 7.12 -12.29 -11.44
C SER A 42 7.25 -12.86 -10.03
N GLU A 43 7.91 -12.13 -9.16
CA GLU A 43 8.28 -12.50 -7.80
C GLU A 43 7.06 -12.62 -6.90
N VAL A 44 6.02 -11.83 -7.16
CA VAL A 44 4.76 -11.83 -6.39
C VAL A 44 3.66 -12.65 -7.06
N ARG A 45 3.88 -13.14 -8.29
CA ARG A 45 2.90 -13.99 -8.99
C ARG A 45 2.65 -15.30 -8.28
N GLN A 46 3.67 -15.87 -7.62
CA GLN A 46 3.52 -17.13 -6.90
C GLN A 46 2.52 -17.03 -5.74
N ASP A 47 2.56 -15.93 -4.99
CA ASP A 47 1.60 -15.68 -3.92
C ASP A 47 0.19 -15.43 -4.46
N HIS A 48 0.08 -14.72 -5.58
CA HIS A 48 -1.20 -14.51 -6.24
C HIS A 48 -1.79 -15.83 -6.76
N ASP A 49 -0.98 -16.69 -7.36
CA ASP A 49 -1.38 -17.98 -7.91
C ASP A 49 -1.87 -18.94 -6.80
N TRP A 50 -1.19 -18.94 -5.65
CA TRP A 50 -1.64 -19.69 -4.48
C TRP A 50 -3.02 -19.22 -4.01
N LEU A 51 -3.22 -17.90 -3.89
CA LEU A 51 -4.50 -17.31 -3.46
C LEU A 51 -5.62 -17.61 -4.45
N TYR A 52 -5.31 -17.57 -5.75
CA TYR A 52 -6.26 -17.89 -6.81
C TYR A 52 -6.63 -19.38 -6.77
N THR A 53 -5.66 -20.29 -6.66
CA THR A 53 -5.91 -21.73 -6.63
C THR A 53 -6.77 -22.17 -5.44
N HIS A 54 -6.63 -21.52 -4.29
CA HIS A 54 -7.34 -21.93 -3.08
C HIS A 54 -8.71 -21.27 -2.91
N LEU A 55 -8.98 -20.17 -3.62
CA LEU A 55 -10.13 -19.31 -3.32
C LEU A 55 -10.87 -18.76 -4.55
N HIS A 56 -10.39 -19.04 -5.76
CA HIS A 56 -11.07 -18.54 -6.95
C HIS A 56 -12.46 -19.20 -7.07
N PRO A 57 -13.51 -18.39 -7.31
CA PRO A 57 -14.84 -18.90 -7.66
C PRO A 57 -14.76 -19.88 -8.83
N CYS A 58 -15.37 -21.04 -8.68
CA CYS A 58 -15.48 -22.01 -9.78
C CYS A 58 -16.70 -21.71 -10.66
N SER A 59 -17.61 -20.83 -10.24
CA SER A 59 -18.83 -20.48 -10.95
C SER A 59 -19.04 -18.96 -11.04
N VAL A 60 -19.85 -18.56 -12.02
CA VAL A 60 -20.05 -17.16 -12.42
C VAL A 60 -21.28 -16.50 -11.78
N ASP A 61 -22.10 -17.26 -11.02
CA ASP A 61 -23.39 -16.75 -10.56
C ASP A 61 -23.27 -15.72 -9.42
N SER A 62 -22.29 -15.87 -8.52
CA SER A 62 -21.98 -14.84 -7.51
C SER A 62 -20.57 -15.00 -6.93
N VAL A 63 -19.63 -14.24 -7.50
CA VAL A 63 -18.22 -14.16 -7.06
C VAL A 63 -18.10 -13.90 -5.54
N LEU A 64 -18.92 -12.99 -4.99
CA LEU A 64 -18.86 -12.66 -3.56
C LEU A 64 -19.33 -13.83 -2.67
N THR A 65 -20.38 -14.54 -3.09
CA THR A 65 -20.90 -15.68 -2.35
C THR A 65 -19.89 -16.82 -2.35
N GLU A 66 -19.27 -17.09 -3.49
CA GLU A 66 -18.26 -18.14 -3.62
C GLU A 66 -17.00 -17.85 -2.81
N ILE A 67 -16.51 -16.61 -2.86
CA ILE A 67 -15.38 -16.18 -2.02
C ILE A 67 -15.72 -16.40 -0.53
N ARG A 68 -16.93 -16.03 -0.08
CA ARG A 68 -17.35 -16.25 1.32
C ARG A 68 -17.36 -17.74 1.67
N THR A 69 -17.96 -18.57 0.82
CA THR A 69 -17.99 -20.03 1.03
C THR A 69 -16.59 -20.64 1.04
N ALA A 70 -15.69 -20.17 0.18
CA ALA A 70 -14.31 -20.63 0.14
C ALA A 70 -13.55 -20.25 1.42
N VAL A 71 -13.72 -19.01 1.89
CA VAL A 71 -13.11 -18.53 3.13
C VAL A 71 -13.67 -19.24 4.37
N GLU A 72 -14.95 -19.59 4.39
CA GLU A 72 -15.57 -20.37 5.48
C GLU A 72 -14.96 -21.77 5.63
N ARG A 73 -14.51 -22.38 4.52
CA ARG A 73 -13.88 -23.71 4.49
C ARG A 73 -12.42 -23.70 4.93
N LEU A 74 -11.80 -22.52 5.07
CA LEU A 74 -10.41 -22.41 5.51
C LEU A 74 -10.28 -22.72 7.00
N SER A 75 -9.25 -23.50 7.33
CA SER A 75 -8.78 -23.68 8.70
C SER A 75 -8.17 -22.39 9.26
N ALA A 76 -8.02 -22.29 10.58
CA ALA A 76 -7.38 -21.14 11.23
C ALA A 76 -5.94 -20.90 10.72
N ALA A 77 -5.18 -21.97 10.46
CA ALA A 77 -3.84 -21.88 9.91
C ALA A 77 -3.85 -21.31 8.47
N GLN A 78 -4.78 -21.78 7.64
CA GLN A 78 -4.94 -21.28 6.27
C GLN A 78 -5.45 -19.84 6.23
N LEU A 79 -6.29 -19.42 7.18
CA LEU A 79 -6.72 -18.03 7.32
C LEU A 79 -5.54 -17.10 7.63
N SER A 80 -4.66 -17.51 8.54
CA SER A 80 -3.43 -16.74 8.84
C SER A 80 -2.48 -16.69 7.64
N GLU A 81 -2.29 -17.82 6.95
CA GLU A 81 -1.46 -17.91 5.75
C GLU A 81 -2.00 -17.02 4.61
N ALA A 82 -3.31 -17.03 4.41
CA ALA A 82 -4.02 -16.16 3.49
C ALA A 82 -3.72 -14.68 3.77
N VAL A 83 -3.87 -14.24 5.02
CA VAL A 83 -3.54 -12.86 5.42
C VAL A 83 -2.08 -12.54 5.15
N HIS A 84 -1.15 -13.42 5.52
CA HIS A 84 0.28 -13.22 5.30
C HIS A 84 0.61 -13.04 3.81
N ARG A 85 0.03 -13.85 2.93
CA ARG A 85 0.27 -13.77 1.48
C ARG A 85 -0.27 -12.47 0.87
N ILE A 86 -1.43 -12.00 1.33
CA ILE A 86 -1.97 -10.70 0.87
C ILE A 86 -1.03 -9.54 1.30
N VAL A 87 -0.49 -9.60 2.51
CA VAL A 87 0.47 -8.61 3.02
C VAL A 87 1.81 -8.72 2.27
N ALA A 88 2.28 -9.92 1.96
CA ALA A 88 3.49 -10.15 1.17
C ALA A 88 3.35 -9.58 -0.25
N LEU A 89 2.21 -9.82 -0.91
CA LEU A 89 1.86 -9.22 -2.20
C LEU A 89 1.94 -7.70 -2.17
N HIS A 90 1.28 -7.07 -1.19
CA HIS A 90 1.32 -5.62 -1.03
C HIS A 90 2.75 -5.11 -0.81
N THR A 91 3.53 -5.78 0.05
CA THR A 91 4.90 -5.38 0.37
C THR A 91 5.84 -5.53 -0.83
N GLY A 92 5.71 -6.61 -1.60
CA GLY A 92 6.47 -6.81 -2.83
C GLY A 92 6.16 -5.75 -3.88
N LEU A 93 4.87 -5.44 -4.09
CA LEU A 93 4.47 -4.40 -5.04
C LEU A 93 4.83 -2.98 -4.62
N GLN A 94 4.92 -2.71 -3.32
CA GLN A 94 5.33 -1.42 -2.79
C GLN A 94 6.73 -1.01 -3.29
N GLN A 95 7.63 -1.97 -3.50
CA GLN A 95 8.99 -1.71 -3.98
C GLN A 95 9.04 -1.18 -5.42
N TYR A 96 8.01 -1.47 -6.21
CA TYR A 96 7.89 -1.03 -7.61
C TYR A 96 7.02 0.23 -7.77
N GLN A 97 6.46 0.75 -6.67
CA GLN A 97 5.72 2.00 -6.73
C GLN A 97 6.67 3.19 -6.73
N PRO A 98 6.42 4.22 -7.56
CA PRO A 98 7.14 5.47 -7.42
C PRO A 98 6.91 6.00 -5.99
N PRO A 99 7.96 6.49 -5.30
CA PRO A 99 7.80 7.06 -3.97
C PRO A 99 6.74 8.16 -4.06
N ALA A 100 5.63 7.98 -3.33
CA ALA A 100 4.58 8.97 -3.20
C ALA A 100 5.14 10.17 -2.42
N GLY A 101 5.88 11.02 -3.12
CA GLY A 101 6.75 11.99 -2.45
C GLY A 101 7.66 12.81 -3.37
N GLN A 102 7.30 13.03 -4.64
CA GLN A 102 7.66 14.28 -5.33
C GLN A 102 6.43 14.75 -6.11
N ALA A 103 5.38 15.10 -5.36
CA ALA A 103 4.44 16.09 -5.86
C ALA A 103 5.28 17.31 -6.29
N ALA A 104 5.24 17.60 -7.58
CA ALA A 104 5.88 18.74 -8.17
C ALA A 104 5.39 20.02 -7.50
N THR A 105 6.14 20.53 -6.51
CA THR A 105 6.07 21.94 -6.15
C THR A 105 6.79 22.71 -7.25
N LYS A 106 6.13 22.84 -8.41
CA LYS A 106 6.41 23.93 -9.35
C LYS A 106 6.12 25.24 -8.60
N ARG A 107 7.13 25.82 -7.96
CA ARG A 107 7.22 27.27 -7.78
C ARG A 107 8.31 27.76 -8.72
N VAL A 108 7.88 28.02 -9.94
CA VAL A 108 8.62 28.80 -10.93
C VAL A 108 8.51 30.28 -10.56
N ALA A 109 9.61 31.00 -10.77
CA ALA A 109 9.78 32.45 -10.96
C ALA A 109 9.69 33.32 -9.69
N CYS A 110 10.77 33.97 -9.25
CA CYS A 110 11.55 35.08 -9.80
C CYS A 110 11.19 36.37 -9.05
N ASN A 111 12.08 36.86 -8.18
CA ASN A 111 12.80 38.13 -8.35
C ASN A 111 13.43 38.59 -7.02
N MET A 112 14.62 39.19 -7.18
CA MET A 112 15.28 40.26 -6.42
C MET A 112 14.76 40.54 -4.99
N GLU A 113 15.60 40.67 -3.97
CA GLU A 113 16.52 41.81 -3.80
C GLU A 113 17.65 41.53 -2.79
N LYS A 114 18.69 42.37 -2.91
CA LYS A 114 19.96 42.46 -2.17
C LYS A 114 19.82 42.62 -0.63
N PRO A 115 20.93 42.44 0.13
CA PRO A 115 20.92 42.31 1.59
C PRO A 115 20.91 43.67 2.31
N PRO A 116 20.41 43.74 3.56
CA PRO A 116 20.79 44.79 4.47
C PRO A 116 21.91 44.32 5.41
N ASP A 117 23.02 45.05 5.27
CA ASP A 117 24.07 45.28 6.26
C ASP A 117 23.48 45.39 7.69
N ARG A 118 24.01 44.64 8.65
CA ARG A 118 23.70 44.80 10.07
C ARG A 118 24.98 44.75 10.89
N GLU A 119 25.56 45.95 11.02
CA GLU A 119 25.90 46.59 12.29
C GLU A 119 26.54 45.73 13.39
N LYS A 120 27.83 46.02 13.60
CA LYS A 120 28.61 45.73 14.82
C LYS A 120 27.92 46.26 16.09
N PRO A 121 27.94 45.49 17.18
CA PRO A 121 28.04 46.04 18.51
C PRO A 121 29.47 45.90 19.05
N LYS A 122 30.10 47.05 19.33
CA LYS A 122 31.30 47.21 20.15
C LYS A 122 31.02 46.70 21.56
N GLN A 123 31.77 45.73 22.07
CA GLN A 123 32.04 45.59 23.50
C GLN A 123 33.39 44.91 23.71
N LEU A 124 34.39 45.74 24.02
CA LEU A 124 35.67 45.35 24.61
C LEU A 124 36.24 46.60 25.27
N GLU A 125 35.62 46.99 26.39
CA GLU A 125 36.31 47.80 27.40
C GLU A 125 37.21 46.83 28.20
N LEU A 126 38.41 46.64 27.68
CA LEU A 126 39.58 46.30 28.49
C LEU A 126 40.22 47.62 28.94
N TRP A 127 40.87 47.58 30.11
CA TRP A 127 41.75 48.60 30.71
C TRP A 127 41.09 49.60 31.68
N ASN A 128 41.04 49.25 32.97
CA ASN A 128 42.03 49.69 33.98
C ASN A 128 41.41 49.68 35.39
N PHE A 129 41.87 48.78 36.26
CA PHE A 129 42.72 49.08 37.41
C PHE A 129 43.22 47.78 38.05
#